data_AF-A0A7K8WSP8-F1
#
_entry.id   AF-A0A7K8WSP8-F1
#
_cell.length_a   1.000
_cell.length_b   1.000
_cell.length_c   1.000
_cell.angle_alpha   90.00
_cell.angle_beta   90.00
_cell.angle_gamma   90.00
#
_symmetry.space_group_name_H-M   'P 1'
#
loop_
_entity.id
_entity.type
_entity.pdbx_description
1 polymer ?
#
loop_
_entity_poly.entity_id
_entity_poly.type
_entity_poly.pdbx_seq_one_letter_code
_entity_poly.pdbx_strand_id
1 'polypeptide(L)'
;TLSRYPITTFCTAPTAYRMLVQHDLSSYKLMSLKHCVSGGEPLNPEVMAKWKIQTGVDIHEGYGQTETVTICANMKGMEIKPGSLGKAVPPYDVQIVDDHGAVVPAGEEGSIAIRVQPTRPFCLFSEYL
;
A
#
# COMPACT_ATOMS: atom_id res chain seq x y z
N THR A 1 -6.95 0.44 21.88
CA THR A 1 -6.35 -0.87 21.52
C THR A 1 -4.85 -0.76 21.29
N LEU A 2 -4.39 0.07 20.35
CA LEU A 2 -2.95 0.24 20.05
C LEU A 2 -2.10 0.66 21.27
N SER A 3 -2.67 1.43 22.20
CA SER A 3 -2.01 1.86 23.44
C SER A 3 -2.08 0.85 24.60
N ARG A 4 -2.96 -0.15 24.50
CA ARG A 4 -3.24 -1.11 25.60
C ARG A 4 -2.54 -2.44 25.38
N TYR A 5 -2.37 -2.85 24.13
CA TYR A 5 -1.79 -4.13 23.74
C TYR A 5 -0.51 -3.91 22.95
N PRO A 6 0.44 -4.87 22.96
CA PRO A 6 1.72 -4.75 22.27
C PRO A 6 1.58 -4.98 20.76
N ILE A 7 0.77 -4.16 20.09
CA ILE A 7 0.56 -4.24 18.64
C ILE A 7 1.81 -3.73 17.94
N THR A 8 2.46 -4.59 17.15
CA THR A 8 3.69 -4.24 16.41
C THR A 8 3.42 -3.81 14.97
N THR A 9 2.35 -4.32 14.37
CA THR A 9 1.96 -4.02 13.00
C THR A 9 0.50 -3.59 12.96
N PHE A 10 0.24 -2.47 12.31
CA PHE A 10 -1.12 -1.94 12.16
C PHE A 10 -1.44 -1.80 10.67
N CYS A 11 -2.47 -2.48 10.19
CA CYS A 11 -2.93 -2.43 8.81
C CYS A 11 -4.37 -1.93 8.80
N THR A 12 -4.65 -0.86 8.06
CA THR A 12 -6.00 -0.29 7.94
C THR A 12 -6.13 0.59 6.70
N ALA A 13 -7.35 0.88 6.27
CA ALA A 13 -7.60 1.82 5.18
C ALA A 13 -7.16 3.26 5.53
N PRO A 14 -6.82 4.11 4.52
CA PRO A 14 -6.49 5.52 4.72
C PRO A 14 -7.54 6.30 5.52
N THR A 15 -8.83 5.96 5.39
CA THR A 15 -9.92 6.57 6.16
C THR A 15 -9.66 6.50 7.67
N ALA A 16 -9.21 5.37 8.20
CA ALA A 16 -8.94 5.23 9.62
C ALA A 16 -7.73 6.07 10.06
N TYR A 17 -6.67 6.12 9.25
CA TYR A 17 -5.54 7.01 9.52
C TYR A 17 -5.96 8.48 9.54
N ARG A 18 -6.80 8.91 8.60
CA ARG A 18 -7.38 10.27 8.57
C ARG A 18 -8.09 10.62 9.87
N MET A 19 -8.89 9.69 10.40
CA MET A 19 -9.57 9.90 11.67
C MET A 19 -8.59 9.93 12.86
N LEU A 20 -7.60 9.03 12.88
CA LEU A 20 -6.65 8.93 13.98
C LEU A 20 -5.76 10.17 14.12
N VAL A 21 -5.28 10.73 13.00
CA VAL A 21 -4.39 11.91 13.04
C VAL A 21 -5.11 13.21 13.45
N GLN A 22 -6.44 13.21 13.53
CA GLN A 22 -7.21 14.34 14.08
C GLN A 22 -7.13 14.42 15.60
N HIS A 23 -6.77 13.33 16.28
CA HIS A 23 -6.52 13.30 17.70
C HIS A 23 -5.04 13.60 17.99
N ASP A 24 -4.76 14.10 19.19
CA ASP A 24 -3.38 14.21 19.69
C ASP A 24 -2.89 12.83 20.15
N LEU A 25 -2.20 12.13 19.26
CA LEU A 25 -1.65 10.80 19.53
C LEU A 25 -0.44 10.85 20.46
N SER A 26 0.16 12.02 20.74
CA SER A 26 1.28 12.15 21.68
C SER A 26 0.89 11.80 23.12
N SER A 27 -0.40 11.96 23.44
CA SER A 27 -0.99 11.53 24.72
C SER A 27 -1.10 10.00 24.88
N TYR A 28 -0.93 9.25 23.78
CA TYR A 28 -1.02 7.79 23.76
C TYR A 28 0.36 7.14 23.64
N LYS A 29 0.64 6.15 24.50
CA LYS A 29 1.87 5.36 24.43
C LYS A 29 1.76 4.25 23.38
N LEU A 30 2.21 4.50 22.16
CA LEU A 30 2.24 3.52 21.06
C LEU A 30 3.56 2.73 20.99
N MET A 31 4.15 2.36 22.13
CA MET A 31 5.56 1.93 22.22
C MET A 31 5.91 0.64 21.48
N SER A 32 4.93 -0.23 21.20
CA SER A 32 5.19 -1.49 20.47
C SER A 32 5.09 -1.35 18.96
N LEU A 33 4.51 -0.25 18.46
CA LEU A 33 4.20 -0.08 17.05
C LEU A 33 5.48 0.13 16.23
N LYS A 34 5.67 -0.72 15.23
CA LYS A 34 6.90 -0.75 14.40
C LYS A 34 6.62 -0.63 12.91
N HIS A 35 5.42 -1.01 12.46
CA HIS A 35 5.09 -1.02 11.05
C HIS A 35 3.62 -0.67 10.82
N CYS A 36 3.36 0.26 9.92
CA CYS A 36 2.02 0.67 9.53
C CYS A 36 1.82 0.44 8.04
N VAL A 37 0.68 -0.13 7.66
CA VAL A 37 0.36 -0.47 6.27
C VAL A 37 -1.01 0.08 5.92
N SER A 38 -1.16 0.58 4.69
CA SER A 38 -2.41 1.12 4.18
C SER A 38 -2.69 0.61 2.76
N GLY A 39 -3.95 0.51 2.39
CA GLY A 39 -4.39 0.13 1.05
C GLY A 39 -5.90 0.30 0.87
N GLY A 40 -6.37 0.14 -0.37
CA GLY A 40 -7.79 0.20 -0.74
C GLY A 40 -8.33 1.58 -1.11
N GLU A 41 -7.65 2.66 -0.69
CA GLU A 41 -7.94 4.03 -1.10
C GLU A 41 -6.61 4.80 -1.31
N PRO A 42 -6.61 5.91 -2.04
CA PRO A 42 -5.44 6.81 -2.08
C PRO A 42 -5.13 7.39 -0.70
N LEU A 43 -3.87 7.31 -0.28
CA LEU A 43 -3.40 7.93 0.97
C LEU A 43 -2.93 9.37 0.73
N ASN A 44 -3.50 10.32 1.47
CA ASN A 44 -3.09 11.72 1.39
C ASN A 44 -1.70 11.92 2.05
N PRO A 45 -0.71 12.51 1.34
CA PRO A 45 0.62 12.81 1.89
C PRO A 45 0.61 13.58 3.22
N GLU A 46 -0.36 14.47 3.44
CA GLU A 46 -0.51 15.22 4.69
C GLU A 46 -0.81 14.28 5.88
N VAL A 47 -1.62 13.24 5.65
CA VAL A 47 -1.96 12.23 6.67
C VAL A 47 -0.72 11.41 7.01
N MET A 48 0.08 11.04 6.01
CA MET A 48 1.35 10.34 6.22
C MET A 48 2.31 11.16 7.07
N ALA A 49 2.46 12.44 6.73
CA ALA A 49 3.32 13.36 7.45
C ALA A 49 2.86 13.55 8.91
N LYS A 50 1.56 13.82 9.14
CA LYS A 50 1.00 13.96 10.49
C LYS A 50 1.16 12.69 11.31
N TRP A 51 0.90 11.53 10.72
CA TRP A 51 1.08 10.25 11.40
C TRP A 51 2.55 10.02 11.80
N LYS A 52 3.49 10.29 10.89
CA LYS A 52 4.92 10.17 11.15
C LYS A 52 5.38 11.12 12.26
N ILE A 53 4.92 12.37 12.26
CA ILE A 53 5.24 13.36 13.30
C ILE A 53 4.73 12.89 14.67
N GLN A 54 3.50 12.40 14.74
CA GLN A 54 2.89 12.05 16.03
C GLN A 54 3.33 10.67 16.57
N THR A 55 3.70 9.73 15.70
CA THR A 55 3.98 8.34 16.10
C THR A 55 5.43 7.91 15.88
N GLY A 56 6.19 8.62 15.05
CA GLY A 56 7.53 8.23 14.62
C GLY A 56 7.57 7.09 13.60
N VAL A 57 6.43 6.53 13.18
CA VAL A 57 6.34 5.37 12.27
C VAL A 57 5.79 5.80 10.91
N ASP A 58 6.37 5.30 9.81
CA ASP A 58 5.87 5.57 8.47
C ASP A 58 4.69 4.66 8.10
N ILE A 59 3.80 5.15 7.23
CA ILE A 59 2.74 4.36 6.64
C ILE A 59 3.21 3.85 5.28
N HIS A 60 3.23 2.53 5.11
CA HIS A 60 3.59 1.87 3.86
C HIS A 60 2.32 1.58 3.06
N GLU A 61 2.20 2.16 1.87
CA GLU A 61 1.07 1.88 0.97
C GLU A 61 1.26 0.57 0.19
N GLY A 62 0.16 -0.15 0.00
CA GLY A 62 0.04 -1.29 -0.89
C GLY A 62 -1.23 -1.20 -1.72
N TYR A 63 -1.13 -1.63 -2.98
CA TYR A 63 -2.23 -1.69 -3.94
C TYR A 63 -2.50 -3.13 -4.36
N GLY A 64 -3.77 -3.44 -4.51
CA GLY A 64 -4.29 -4.77 -4.75
C GLY A 64 -5.78 -4.76 -4.99
N GLN A 65 -6.31 -5.91 -5.38
CA GLN A 65 -7.75 -6.13 -5.64
C GLN A 65 -8.17 -7.51 -5.13
N THR A 66 -9.47 -7.74 -5.01
CA THR A 66 -10.04 -9.02 -4.57
C THR A 66 -9.54 -10.21 -5.41
N GLU A 67 -9.35 -9.99 -6.71
CA GLU A 67 -8.92 -10.97 -7.71
C GLU A 67 -7.43 -11.30 -7.66
N THR A 68 -6.67 -10.52 -6.91
CA THR A 68 -5.21 -10.61 -6.85
C THR A 68 -4.80 -10.82 -5.40
N VAL A 69 -3.80 -10.09 -4.92
CA VAL A 69 -3.51 -9.83 -3.50
C VAL A 69 -2.96 -8.40 -3.48
N THR A 70 -1.96 -8.08 -2.67
CA THR A 70 -1.12 -6.91 -2.94
C THR A 70 -0.24 -7.18 -4.17
N ILE A 71 -0.32 -6.33 -5.20
CA ILE A 71 0.49 -6.43 -6.43
C ILE A 71 1.58 -5.36 -6.52
N CYS A 72 1.37 -4.21 -5.88
CA CYS A 72 2.36 -3.15 -5.73
C CYS A 72 2.43 -2.71 -4.27
N ALA A 73 3.62 -2.43 -3.75
CA ALA A 73 3.77 -1.89 -2.41
C ALA A 73 5.04 -1.07 -2.21
N ASN A 74 4.99 -0.16 -1.24
CA ASN A 74 6.16 0.44 -0.61
C ASN A 74 6.75 -0.57 0.41
N MET A 75 7.52 -1.54 -0.07
CA MET A 75 8.06 -2.61 0.78
C MET A 75 9.00 -2.08 1.87
N LYS A 76 9.10 -2.82 2.97
CA LYS A 76 9.98 -2.46 4.08
C LYS A 76 11.42 -2.25 3.59
N GLY A 77 12.02 -1.12 3.96
CA GLY A 77 13.37 -0.74 3.56
C GLY A 77 13.44 0.05 2.25
N MET A 78 12.33 0.20 1.52
CA MET A 78 12.26 1.12 0.39
C MET A 78 12.05 2.55 0.87
N GLU A 79 12.60 3.50 0.10
CA GLU A 79 12.22 4.91 0.21
C GLU A 79 10.74 5.08 -0.19
N ILE A 80 9.96 5.68 0.70
CA ILE A 80 8.55 5.97 0.46
C ILE A 80 8.46 7.25 -0.36
N LYS A 81 7.80 7.16 -1.53
CA LYS A 81 7.47 8.30 -2.38
C LYS A 81 5.99 8.64 -2.22
N PRO A 82 5.62 9.74 -1.53
CA PRO A 82 4.22 10.10 -1.35
C PRO A 82 3.48 10.20 -2.69
N GLY A 83 2.28 9.62 -2.76
CA GLY A 83 1.50 9.53 -4.00
C GLY A 83 1.89 8.37 -4.93
N SER A 84 2.91 7.57 -4.58
CA SER A 84 3.26 6.35 -5.31
C SER A 84 2.76 5.10 -4.58
N LEU A 85 2.17 4.17 -5.34
CA LEU A 85 1.77 2.84 -4.87
C LEU A 85 2.98 1.90 -4.61
N GLY A 86 4.20 2.39 -4.84
CA GLY A 86 5.44 1.63 -4.67
C GLY A 86 5.80 0.82 -5.91
N LYS A 87 6.36 -0.37 -5.71
CA LYS A 87 6.84 -1.25 -6.79
C LYS A 87 6.10 -2.57 -6.80
N ALA A 88 6.12 -3.25 -7.94
CA ALA A 88 5.62 -4.61 -8.09
C ALA A 88 6.18 -5.53 -6.99
N VAL A 89 5.32 -6.31 -6.34
CA VAL A 89 5.73 -7.31 -5.35
C VAL A 89 5.85 -8.68 -6.03
N PRO A 90 6.84 -9.51 -5.65
CA PRO A 90 6.93 -10.87 -6.17
C PRO A 90 5.64 -11.68 -5.86
N PRO A 91 5.15 -12.52 -6.78
CA PRO A 91 5.75 -12.91 -8.06
C PRO A 91 5.26 -12.08 -9.27
N TYR A 92 4.60 -10.95 -9.06
CA TYR A 92 3.91 -10.24 -10.14
C TYR A 92 4.87 -9.46 -11.04
N ASP A 93 4.73 -9.65 -12.35
CA ASP A 93 5.24 -8.73 -13.36
C ASP A 93 4.13 -7.71 -13.68
N VAL A 94 4.16 -6.59 -12.96
CA VAL A 94 3.21 -5.48 -13.12
C VAL A 94 3.76 -4.49 -14.13
N GLN A 95 2.95 -4.16 -15.14
CA GLN A 95 3.28 -3.23 -16.21
C GLN A 95 2.19 -2.17 -16.37
N ILE A 96 2.53 -1.06 -17.03
CA ILE A 96 1.55 -0.12 -17.55
C ILE A 96 1.39 -0.42 -19.04
N VAL A 97 0.15 -0.59 -19.49
CA VAL A 97 -0.17 -0.94 -20.88
C VAL A 97 -1.16 0.03 -21.51
N ASP A 98 -1.10 0.16 -22.83
CA ASP A 98 -2.10 0.87 -23.63
C ASP A 98 -3.38 0.02 -23.85
N ASP A 99 -4.33 0.59 -24.58
CA ASP A 99 -5.62 -0.05 -24.91
C ASP A 99 -5.47 -1.31 -25.81
N HIS A 100 -4.29 -1.51 -26.40
CA HIS A 100 -3.95 -2.68 -27.19
C HIS A 100 -3.15 -3.74 -26.41
N GLY A 101 -2.87 -3.48 -25.12
CA GLY A 101 -2.10 -4.37 -24.26
C GLY A 101 -0.58 -4.30 -24.46
N ALA A 102 -0.08 -3.31 -25.21
CA ALA A 102 1.35 -3.08 -25.35
C ALA A 102 1.89 -2.27 -24.17
N VAL A 103 3.08 -2.63 -23.68
CA VAL A 103 3.73 -1.93 -22.56
C VAL A 103 4.15 -0.53 -23.00
N VAL A 104 3.77 0.48 -22.23
CA VAL A 104 4.12 1.88 -22.51
C VAL A 104 5.42 2.31 -21.80
N PRO A 105 6.14 3.32 -22.33
CA PRO A 105 7.32 3.90 -21.68
C PRO A 105 7.03 4.51 -20.30
N ALA A 106 8.07 4.64 -19.48
CA ALA A 106 7.97 5.33 -18.20
C ALA A 106 7.57 6.79 -18.36
N GLY A 107 6.54 7.22 -17.63
CA GLY A 107 6.00 8.59 -17.67
C GLY A 107 4.77 8.74 -18.55
N GLU A 108 4.38 7.69 -19.30
CA GLU A 108 3.12 7.65 -20.03
C GLU A 108 2.01 7.02 -19.20
N GLU A 109 0.79 7.53 -19.37
CA GLU A 109 -0.41 7.01 -18.70
C GLU A 109 -0.95 5.78 -19.43
N GLY A 110 -1.46 4.82 -18.67
CA GLY A 110 -2.10 3.61 -19.20
C GLY A 110 -2.72 2.78 -18.08
N SER A 111 -3.13 1.56 -18.40
CA SER A 111 -3.75 0.64 -17.46
C SER A 111 -2.71 -0.20 -16.71
N ILE A 112 -2.91 -0.40 -15.41
CA ILE A 112 -2.10 -1.34 -14.62
C ILE A 112 -2.47 -2.76 -15.04
N ALA A 113 -1.51 -3.55 -15.51
CA ALA A 113 -1.70 -4.92 -15.95
C ALA A 113 -0.71 -5.88 -15.28
N ILE A 114 -1.11 -7.13 -15.12
CA ILE A 114 -0.26 -8.22 -14.63
C ILE A 114 -0.04 -9.19 -15.79
N ARG A 115 1.23 -9.53 -16.07
CA ARG A 115 1.54 -10.57 -17.05
C ARG A 115 1.09 -11.94 -16.52
N VAL A 116 0.26 -12.64 -17.31
CA VAL A 116 -0.27 -13.98 -16.97
C VAL A 116 0.20 -15.09 -17.91
N GLN A 117 0.97 -14.75 -18.94
CA GLN A 117 1.56 -15.69 -19.89
C GLN A 117 3.08 -15.45 -20.04
N PRO A 118 3.89 -16.50 -20.28
CA PRO A 118 3.49 -17.91 -20.40
C PRO A 118 3.13 -18.54 -19.05
N THR A 119 3.49 -17.89 -17.94
CA THR A 119 3.27 -18.41 -16.58
C THR A 119 2.29 -17.53 -15.84
N ARG A 120 1.19 -18.11 -15.36
CA ARG A 120 0.21 -17.42 -14.52
C ARG A 120 0.71 -17.37 -13.07
N PRO A 121 0.74 -16.19 -12.43
CA PRO A 121 1.04 -16.11 -11.00
C PRO A 121 0.10 -16.98 -10.17
N PHE A 122 0.65 -17.77 -9.25
CA PHE A 122 -0.10 -18.78 -8.46
C PHE A 122 -1.19 -18.16 -7.56
N CYS A 123 -1.06 -16.89 -7.24
CA CYS A 123 -1.89 -16.14 -6.29
C CYS A 123 -2.98 -15.29 -6.96
N LEU A 124 -3.22 -15.46 -8.27
CA LEU A 124 -4.39 -14.86 -8.93
C LEU A 124 -5.63 -15.74 -8.71
N PHE A 125 -6.78 -15.09 -8.58
CA PHE A 125 -8.08 -15.78 -8.62
C PHE A 125 -8.20 -16.67 -9.87
N SER A 126 -9.06 -17.69 -9.81
CA SER A 126 -9.21 -18.64 -10.91
C SER A 126 -9.98 -18.03 -12.08
N GLU A 127 -11.20 -17.57 -11.80
CA GLU A 127 -12.14 -16.97 -12.74
C GLU A 127 -13.32 -16.37 -11.97
N TYR A 128 -14.15 -15.58 -12.66
CA TYR A 128 -15.48 -15.23 -12.17
C TYR A 128 -16.45 -16.38 -12.47
N LEU A 129 -17.37 -16.65 -11.54
CA LEU A 129 -18.41 -17.67 -11.69
C LEU A 129 -19.53 -17.25 -12.64
#